data_AF-A0A4R5P1Q6-F1
#
_entry.id   AF-A0A4R5P1Q6-F1
#
_cell.length_a   1.000
_cell.length_b   1.000
_cell.length_c   1.000
_cell.angle_alpha   90.00
_cell.angle_beta   90.00
_cell.angle_gamma   90.00
#
_symmetry.space_group_name_H-M   'P 1'
#
loop_
_entity.id
_entity.type
_entity.pdbx_description
1 polymer ?
#
loop_
_entity_poly.entity_id
_entity_poly.type
_entity_poly.pdbx_seq_one_letter_code
_entity_poly.pdbx_strand_id
1 'polypeptide(L)'
;MSLVRKPLIFKLNECKIFMGEPLIGSSMQWRMQAIFEDKDGKGRACYDVIFINCYAATPHQAKVVFLDVSDIDLKLKNSLSESYRIFQSYIDASKQTNKKYILIRKCDICNLHYPHIFISYCYSTYKDVYKRTLMYFLTNFCQANPDYIIAYEQDYRDLIEFKNDKVVYHATKWVNAKFSNKTIALQYNKCLLKSDVWKMYYIIQAKNNTLDSLKKKKNIWLRLDSGCSSSQLYNDTRCDCQDQLISALIEINNLDKNGLLIHIPAHDRKGFGWMIKSEESHNQHKQKQNMPPFNIPWDTLEDDDWISLDNSRDLRTFDGAASILNLLEIQDVYLITDNNIKIESLKKYNINVKRIPTNGK
;
A
#
# COMPACT_ATOMS: atom_id res chain seq x y z
N MET A 1 -21.59 -15.16 -11.65
CA MET A 1 -20.69 -15.53 -10.53
C MET A 1 -19.28 -15.68 -11.08
N SER A 2 -18.35 -14.76 -10.82
CA SER A 2 -16.93 -15.12 -10.94
C SER A 2 -16.50 -15.64 -9.58
N LEU A 3 -16.43 -16.98 -9.43
CA LEU A 3 -15.69 -17.53 -8.30
C LEU A 3 -14.25 -17.01 -8.40
N VAL A 4 -13.81 -16.30 -7.37
CA VAL A 4 -12.39 -16.02 -7.19
C VAL A 4 -11.72 -17.38 -7.04
N ARG A 5 -10.76 -17.68 -7.93
CA ARG A 5 -9.98 -18.92 -7.84
C ARG A 5 -9.06 -18.88 -6.63
N LYS A 6 -8.70 -20.05 -6.12
CA LYS A 6 -7.84 -20.17 -4.94
C LYS A 6 -6.48 -19.52 -5.17
N PRO A 7 -6.05 -18.58 -4.29
CA PRO A 7 -4.74 -17.96 -4.36
C PRO A 7 -3.65 -19.01 -4.41
N LEU A 8 -2.68 -18.83 -5.32
CA LEU A 8 -1.52 -19.71 -5.38
C LEU A 8 -0.44 -19.24 -4.40
N ILE A 9 0.02 -20.17 -3.57
CA ILE A 9 0.92 -19.92 -2.44
C ILE A 9 2.07 -20.92 -2.43
N PHE A 10 3.27 -20.44 -2.16
CA PHE A 10 4.42 -21.27 -1.82
C PHE A 10 4.63 -21.19 -0.31
N LYS A 11 4.75 -22.34 0.35
CA LYS A 11 4.95 -22.44 1.81
C LYS A 11 6.34 -22.99 2.12
N LEU A 12 7.03 -22.33 3.03
CA LEU A 12 8.30 -22.83 3.57
C LEU A 12 8.41 -22.46 5.06
N ASN A 13 8.15 -23.44 5.93
CA ASN A 13 8.04 -23.23 7.37
C ASN A 13 7.03 -22.10 7.69
N GLU A 14 7.50 -21.07 8.39
CA GLU A 14 6.77 -19.86 8.78
C GLU A 14 6.54 -18.87 7.63
N CYS A 15 7.05 -19.14 6.42
CA CYS A 15 6.96 -18.25 5.26
C CYS A 15 5.86 -18.66 4.29
N LYS A 16 5.05 -17.69 3.88
CA LYS A 16 4.01 -17.79 2.86
C LYS A 16 4.31 -16.78 1.75
N ILE A 17 4.54 -17.25 0.52
CA ILE A 17 4.79 -16.39 -0.65
C ILE A 17 3.64 -16.54 -1.63
N PHE A 18 2.97 -15.44 -1.94
CA PHE A 18 1.86 -15.41 -2.86
C PHE A 18 2.38 -15.18 -4.28
N MET A 19 1.84 -15.95 -5.23
CA MET A 19 2.25 -15.94 -6.64
C MET A 19 2.21 -14.54 -7.26
N GLY A 20 1.33 -13.66 -6.77
CA GLY A 20 1.38 -12.25 -7.08
C GLY A 20 0.71 -11.89 -8.41
N GLU A 21 0.96 -10.66 -8.87
CA GLU A 21 0.28 -10.05 -10.01
C GLU A 21 1.26 -9.42 -11.02
N PRO A 22 0.89 -9.41 -12.31
CA PRO A 22 1.59 -8.59 -13.28
C PRO A 22 1.31 -7.11 -13.02
N LEU A 23 2.33 -6.28 -13.24
CA LEU A 23 2.22 -4.83 -13.21
C LEU A 23 2.34 -4.29 -14.64
N ILE A 24 1.50 -3.32 -15.01
CA ILE A 24 1.50 -2.74 -16.37
C ILE A 24 1.91 -1.27 -16.30
N GLY A 25 2.66 -0.81 -17.30
CA GLY A 25 2.94 0.62 -17.52
C GLY A 25 4.27 1.12 -16.96
N SER A 26 5.11 0.23 -16.41
CA SER A 26 6.45 0.57 -15.95
C SER A 26 7.45 -0.56 -16.21
N SER A 27 8.72 -0.37 -15.80
CA SER A 27 9.73 -1.44 -15.82
C SER A 27 9.49 -2.50 -14.74
N MET A 28 8.65 -2.23 -13.74
CA MET A 28 8.20 -3.24 -12.79
C MET A 28 7.16 -4.12 -13.49
N GLN A 29 7.47 -5.39 -13.67
CA GLN A 29 6.67 -6.34 -14.46
C GLN A 29 5.87 -7.30 -13.60
N TRP A 30 6.35 -7.61 -12.39
CA TRP A 30 5.69 -8.55 -11.49
C TRP A 30 5.86 -8.13 -10.05
N ARG A 31 4.81 -8.35 -9.25
CA ARG A 31 4.83 -8.17 -7.80
C ARG A 31 4.38 -9.45 -7.12
N MET A 32 5.17 -9.95 -6.20
CA MET A 32 4.77 -10.95 -5.20
C MET A 32 4.75 -10.31 -3.82
N GLN A 33 4.08 -10.99 -2.88
CA GLN A 33 4.16 -10.64 -1.47
C GLN A 33 4.54 -11.87 -0.66
N ALA A 34 5.41 -11.69 0.31
CA ALA A 34 5.84 -12.70 1.25
C ALA A 34 5.48 -12.30 2.68
N ILE A 35 4.91 -13.24 3.43
CA ILE A 35 4.53 -13.06 4.83
C ILE A 35 5.22 -14.11 5.66
N PHE A 36 5.70 -13.68 6.82
CA PHE A 36 6.21 -14.53 7.87
C PHE A 36 5.22 -14.52 9.02
N GLU A 37 4.85 -15.70 9.51
CA GLU A 37 3.94 -15.89 10.64
C GLU A 37 4.65 -16.72 11.72
N ASP A 38 4.23 -16.63 12.98
CA ASP A 38 4.64 -17.63 13.96
C ASP A 38 3.80 -18.91 13.84
N LYS A 39 4.13 -19.90 14.67
CA LYS A 39 3.39 -21.17 14.80
C LYS A 39 1.89 -21.02 15.09
N ASP A 40 1.44 -19.88 15.61
CA ASP A 40 0.04 -19.59 15.92
C ASP A 40 -0.65 -18.82 14.76
N GLY A 41 0.03 -18.64 13.63
CA GLY A 41 -0.47 -17.91 12.46
C GLY A 41 -0.42 -16.38 12.61
N LYS A 42 0.26 -15.84 13.63
CA LYS A 42 0.35 -14.38 13.81
C LYS A 42 1.46 -13.81 12.94
N GLY A 43 1.12 -12.81 12.12
CA GLY A 43 2.08 -12.10 11.27
C GLY A 43 3.27 -11.54 12.06
N ARG A 44 4.48 -11.73 11.51
CA ARG A 44 5.79 -11.32 12.04
C ARG A 44 6.60 -10.46 11.09
N ALA A 45 6.33 -10.53 9.79
CA ALA A 45 6.87 -9.62 8.80
C ALA A 45 6.10 -9.74 7.48
N CYS A 46 6.09 -8.68 6.69
CA CYS A 46 5.58 -8.69 5.33
C CYS A 46 6.54 -7.96 4.40
N TYR A 47 6.77 -8.55 3.23
CA TYR A 47 7.64 -8.01 2.19
C TYR A 47 6.96 -8.01 0.84
N ASP A 48 7.12 -6.93 0.08
CA ASP A 48 6.84 -6.94 -1.35
C ASP A 48 8.12 -7.35 -2.10
N VAL A 49 7.97 -8.24 -3.07
CA VAL A 49 9.04 -8.71 -3.96
C VAL A 49 8.69 -8.26 -5.37
N ILE A 50 9.43 -7.25 -5.86
CA ILE A 50 9.14 -6.55 -7.11
C ILE A 50 10.18 -6.91 -8.16
N PHE A 51 9.72 -7.47 -9.27
CA PHE A 51 10.57 -7.87 -10.39
C PHE A 51 10.58 -6.77 -11.45
N ILE A 52 11.79 -6.32 -11.79
CA ILE A 52 12.03 -5.22 -12.73
C ILE A 52 12.70 -5.78 -13.98
N ASN A 53 12.12 -5.48 -15.15
CA ASN A 53 12.52 -5.99 -16.47
C ASN A 53 12.61 -7.54 -16.54
N CYS A 54 11.98 -8.23 -15.58
CA CYS A 54 11.83 -9.67 -15.60
C CYS A 54 10.53 -10.12 -14.91
N TYR A 55 10.14 -11.35 -15.19
CA TYR A 55 9.10 -12.06 -14.44
C TYR A 55 9.74 -13.00 -13.44
N ALA A 56 8.97 -13.42 -12.45
CA ALA A 56 9.46 -14.33 -11.45
C ALA A 56 9.78 -15.75 -12.00
N ALA A 57 9.30 -16.10 -13.21
CA ALA A 57 9.63 -17.34 -13.92
C ALA A 57 10.92 -17.23 -14.75
N THR A 58 11.33 -16.00 -15.08
CA THR A 58 12.48 -15.73 -15.95
C THR A 58 13.40 -14.64 -15.39
N PRO A 59 13.74 -14.66 -14.09
CA PRO A 59 14.54 -13.61 -13.49
C PRO A 59 16.04 -13.79 -13.76
N HIS A 60 16.48 -14.74 -14.59
CA HIS A 60 17.89 -15.04 -14.81
C HIS A 60 18.78 -13.79 -14.88
N GLN A 61 19.82 -13.77 -14.05
CA GLN A 61 20.79 -12.68 -13.83
C GLN A 61 20.24 -11.42 -13.13
N ALA A 62 18.99 -11.42 -12.68
CA ALA A 62 18.44 -10.33 -11.89
C ALA A 62 19.20 -10.23 -10.55
N LYS A 63 19.66 -9.02 -10.25
CA LYS A 63 20.33 -8.72 -8.99
C LYS A 63 19.28 -8.53 -7.89
N VAL A 64 19.42 -9.24 -6.78
CA VAL A 64 18.52 -9.11 -5.64
C VAL A 64 18.97 -7.95 -4.75
N VAL A 65 18.02 -7.08 -4.39
CA VAL A 65 18.29 -5.88 -3.59
C VAL A 65 17.26 -5.76 -2.48
N PHE A 66 17.71 -5.79 -1.24
CA PHE A 66 16.91 -5.45 -0.08
C PHE A 66 16.96 -3.95 0.17
N LEU A 67 15.79 -3.34 0.36
CA LEU A 67 15.71 -1.93 0.76
C LEU A 67 14.45 -1.60 1.59
N ASP A 68 14.63 -0.72 2.56
CA ASP A 68 13.55 -0.22 3.41
C ASP A 68 13.09 1.17 2.97
N VAL A 69 11.98 1.22 2.23
CA VAL A 69 11.29 2.47 1.87
C VAL A 69 9.89 2.47 2.50
N SER A 70 9.35 3.61 2.90
CA SER A 70 7.97 3.62 3.44
C SER A 70 6.94 3.60 2.30
N ASP A 71 5.75 3.06 2.55
CA ASP A 71 4.67 3.07 1.55
C ASP A 71 4.32 4.51 1.18
N ILE A 72 4.28 5.41 2.16
CA ILE A 72 3.93 6.81 1.93
C ILE A 72 4.99 7.55 1.11
N ASP A 73 6.27 7.23 1.29
CA ASP A 73 7.33 7.83 0.47
C ASP A 73 7.22 7.40 -1.00
N LEU A 74 6.87 6.13 -1.25
CA LEU A 74 6.59 5.64 -2.61
C LEU A 74 5.35 6.33 -3.21
N LYS A 75 4.22 6.35 -2.48
CA LYS A 75 2.96 6.96 -2.97
C LYS A 75 3.12 8.43 -3.33
N LEU A 76 3.81 9.17 -2.47
CA LEU A 76 4.01 10.59 -2.65
C LEU A 76 5.24 10.91 -3.50
N LYS A 77 6.00 9.92 -3.96
CA LYS A 77 7.23 10.13 -4.73
C LYS A 77 8.17 11.11 -4.00
N ASN A 78 8.41 10.84 -2.70
CA ASN A 78 9.04 11.78 -1.78
C ASN A 78 10.52 11.99 -2.07
N SER A 79 10.83 13.04 -2.82
CA SER A 79 12.20 13.42 -3.18
C SER A 79 13.11 13.75 -1.98
N LEU A 80 12.56 14.07 -0.79
CA LEU A 80 13.34 14.28 0.43
C LEU A 80 13.78 12.97 1.09
N SER A 81 13.07 11.87 0.86
CA SER A 81 13.38 10.57 1.46
C SER A 81 14.57 9.92 0.75
N GLU A 82 15.62 9.62 1.51
CA GLU A 82 16.80 8.90 1.00
C GLU A 82 16.41 7.51 0.48
N SER A 83 15.62 6.77 1.26
CA SER A 83 15.12 5.45 0.86
C SER A 83 14.36 5.48 -0.47
N TYR A 84 13.54 6.52 -0.70
CA TYR A 84 12.86 6.71 -1.98
C TYR A 84 13.83 7.01 -3.11
N ARG A 85 14.83 7.89 -2.90
CA ARG A 85 15.84 8.18 -3.92
C ARG A 85 16.63 6.92 -4.29
N ILE A 86 16.97 6.08 -3.31
CA ILE A 86 17.62 4.79 -3.55
C ILE A 86 16.71 3.87 -4.36
N PHE A 87 15.45 3.68 -3.95
CA PHE A 87 14.47 2.91 -4.74
C PHE A 87 14.38 3.40 -6.18
N GLN A 88 14.19 4.71 -6.37
CA GLN A 88 14.05 5.32 -7.69
C GLN A 88 15.31 5.13 -8.55
N SER A 89 16.51 5.14 -7.95
CA SER A 89 17.76 4.92 -8.68
C SER A 89 17.81 3.54 -9.36
N TYR A 90 17.26 2.49 -8.74
CA TYR A 90 17.15 1.17 -9.36
C TYR A 90 16.14 1.15 -10.52
N ILE A 91 15.01 1.84 -10.37
CA ILE A 91 14.02 1.99 -11.46
C ILE A 91 14.64 2.73 -12.66
N ASP A 92 15.37 3.81 -12.40
CA ASP A 92 15.97 4.63 -13.45
C ASP A 92 17.13 3.90 -14.14
N ALA A 93 18.00 3.24 -13.37
CA ALA A 93 19.05 2.40 -13.92
C ALA A 93 18.50 1.26 -14.78
N SER A 94 17.39 0.64 -14.36
CA SER A 94 16.75 -0.43 -15.14
C SER A 94 16.23 0.09 -16.49
N LYS A 95 15.70 1.32 -16.55
CA LYS A 95 15.25 1.95 -17.80
C LYS A 95 16.41 2.29 -18.73
N GLN A 96 17.55 2.73 -18.19
CA GLN A 96 18.72 3.13 -18.98
C GLN A 96 19.51 1.93 -19.53
N THR A 97 19.64 0.87 -18.72
CA THR A 97 20.56 -0.25 -19.02
C THR A 97 19.85 -1.55 -19.36
N ASN A 98 18.52 -1.58 -19.28
CA ASN A 98 17.69 -2.78 -19.33
C ASN A 98 18.09 -3.87 -18.31
N LYS A 99 18.83 -3.50 -17.26
CA LYS A 99 19.21 -4.41 -16.19
C LYS A 99 17.97 -4.93 -15.46
N LYS A 100 18.06 -6.18 -15.01
CA LYS A 100 17.03 -6.86 -14.22
C LYS A 100 17.34 -6.74 -12.74
N TYR A 101 16.32 -6.43 -11.96
CA TYR A 101 16.42 -6.38 -10.50
C TYR A 101 15.25 -7.12 -9.86
N ILE A 102 15.49 -7.67 -8.68
CA ILE A 102 14.45 -8.10 -7.76
C ILE A 102 14.58 -7.22 -6.52
N LEU A 103 13.67 -6.27 -6.36
CA LEU A 103 13.63 -5.40 -5.20
C LEU A 103 12.77 -6.03 -4.12
N ILE A 104 13.36 -6.27 -2.95
CA ILE A 104 12.68 -6.81 -1.78
C ILE A 104 12.55 -5.68 -0.77
N ARG A 105 11.32 -5.38 -0.38
CA ARG A 105 11.06 -4.23 0.49
C ARG A 105 10.08 -4.57 1.61
N LYS A 106 10.30 -4.02 2.80
CA LYS A 106 9.37 -4.17 3.94
C LYS A 106 8.10 -3.35 3.68
N CYS A 107 6.92 -3.96 3.73
CA CYS A 107 5.64 -3.24 3.60
C CYS A 107 5.33 -2.50 4.91
N ASP A 108 4.78 -1.28 4.87
CA ASP A 108 4.28 -0.66 6.10
C ASP A 108 2.99 -1.32 6.56
N ILE A 109 2.13 -1.64 5.59
CA ILE A 109 0.85 -2.32 5.79
C ILE A 109 0.70 -3.44 4.78
N CYS A 110 0.22 -4.57 5.26
CA CYS A 110 -0.21 -5.69 4.46
C CYS A 110 -1.72 -5.83 4.62
N ASN A 111 -2.45 -5.75 3.51
CA ASN A 111 -3.87 -6.09 3.45
C ASN A 111 -4.07 -7.17 2.38
N LEU A 112 -3.67 -8.40 2.70
CA LEU A 112 -3.85 -9.55 1.83
C LEU A 112 -5.32 -9.71 1.44
N HIS A 113 -6.16 -9.82 2.46
CA HIS A 113 -7.60 -9.96 2.34
C HIS A 113 -8.28 -9.39 3.58
N TYR A 114 -9.51 -8.93 3.42
CA TYR A 114 -10.34 -8.49 4.55
C TYR A 114 -10.72 -9.66 5.46
N PRO A 115 -10.77 -9.49 6.80
CA PRO A 115 -10.38 -8.32 7.60
C PRO A 115 -8.91 -8.35 8.08
N HIS A 116 -8.09 -9.24 7.52
CA HIS A 116 -6.72 -9.51 7.98
C HIS A 116 -5.73 -8.43 7.52
N ILE A 117 -5.74 -7.32 8.27
CA ILE A 117 -4.82 -6.20 8.06
C ILE A 117 -3.67 -6.27 9.06
N PHE A 118 -2.46 -6.36 8.54
CA PHE A 118 -1.23 -6.42 9.30
C PHE A 118 -0.44 -5.12 9.13
N ILE A 119 0.04 -4.54 10.23
CA ILE A 119 0.81 -3.30 10.23
C ILE A 119 2.22 -3.62 10.70
N SER A 120 3.17 -3.60 9.79
CA SER A 120 4.47 -4.22 10.03
C SER A 120 5.27 -3.53 11.13
N TYR A 121 5.28 -2.21 11.23
CA TYR A 121 6.04 -1.53 12.29
C TYR A 121 5.47 -1.76 13.70
N CYS A 122 4.21 -2.19 13.86
CA CYS A 122 3.62 -2.47 15.18
C CYS A 122 3.99 -3.86 15.70
N TYR A 123 4.15 -4.84 14.80
CA TYR A 123 4.14 -6.26 15.16
C TYR A 123 5.36 -7.02 14.61
N SER A 124 6.10 -6.44 13.67
CA SER A 124 7.15 -7.16 13.00
C SER A 124 8.40 -7.30 13.84
N THR A 125 8.95 -8.51 13.85
CA THR A 125 10.26 -8.81 14.41
C THR A 125 11.17 -9.22 13.25
N TYR A 126 11.78 -8.26 12.57
CA TYR A 126 12.61 -8.55 11.41
C TYR A 126 13.89 -9.28 11.84
N LYS A 127 14.11 -10.45 11.25
CA LYS A 127 15.25 -11.31 11.54
C LYS A 127 15.99 -11.61 10.25
N ASP A 128 17.30 -11.76 10.31
CA ASP A 128 18.10 -12.16 9.14
C ASP A 128 17.65 -13.50 8.53
N VAL A 129 17.01 -14.36 9.34
CA VAL A 129 16.41 -15.61 8.85
C VAL A 129 15.35 -15.36 7.78
N TYR A 130 14.59 -14.26 7.83
CA TYR A 130 13.58 -13.94 6.82
C TYR A 130 14.22 -13.59 5.47
N LYS A 131 15.32 -12.83 5.48
CA LYS A 131 16.10 -12.53 4.27
C LYS A 131 16.65 -13.81 3.66
N ARG A 132 17.23 -14.70 4.48
CA ARG A 132 17.74 -16.01 4.03
C ARG A 132 16.64 -16.88 3.42
N THR A 133 15.46 -16.91 4.03
CA THR A 133 14.30 -17.65 3.49
C THR A 133 13.84 -17.11 2.14
N LEU A 134 13.77 -15.78 1.97
CA LEU A 134 13.44 -15.16 0.68
C LEU A 134 14.51 -15.45 -0.37
N MET A 135 15.79 -15.36 -0.02
CA MET A 135 16.88 -15.71 -0.93
C MET A 135 16.83 -17.18 -1.33
N TYR A 136 16.57 -18.08 -0.40
CA TYR A 136 16.39 -19.50 -0.70
C TYR A 136 15.26 -19.72 -1.73
N PHE A 137 14.10 -19.07 -1.54
CA PHE A 137 13.02 -19.14 -2.50
C PHE A 137 13.46 -18.62 -3.89
N LEU A 138 14.03 -17.42 -3.93
CA LEU A 138 14.41 -16.77 -5.19
C LEU A 138 15.49 -17.53 -5.95
N THR A 139 16.50 -18.06 -5.26
CA THR A 139 17.59 -18.79 -5.91
C THR A 139 17.16 -20.18 -6.36
N ASN A 140 16.44 -20.94 -5.52
CA ASN A 140 16.13 -22.34 -5.82
C ASN A 140 14.90 -22.54 -6.69
N PHE A 141 13.92 -21.63 -6.61
CA PHE A 141 12.65 -21.79 -7.33
C PHE A 141 12.45 -20.74 -8.43
N CYS A 142 13.00 -19.53 -8.26
CA CYS A 142 12.98 -18.52 -9.32
C CYS A 142 14.26 -18.51 -10.15
N GLN A 143 15.36 -19.15 -9.71
CA GLN A 143 16.67 -19.11 -10.40
C GLN A 143 17.28 -17.69 -10.48
N ALA A 144 17.03 -16.88 -9.46
CA ALA A 144 17.65 -15.56 -9.29
C ALA A 144 19.14 -15.67 -8.90
N ASN A 145 19.86 -14.56 -8.96
CA ASN A 145 21.25 -14.50 -8.50
C ASN A 145 21.32 -14.88 -6.99
N PRO A 146 22.24 -15.78 -6.58
CA PRO A 146 22.41 -16.16 -5.18
C PRO A 146 22.92 -15.02 -4.29
N ASP A 147 23.59 -14.02 -4.89
CA ASP A 147 24.07 -12.84 -4.19
C ASP A 147 22.98 -11.76 -4.10
N TYR A 148 23.01 -11.02 -3.00
CA TYR A 148 22.14 -9.88 -2.78
C TYR A 148 22.89 -8.68 -2.22
N ILE A 149 22.27 -7.51 -2.34
CA ILE A 149 22.73 -6.28 -1.70
C ILE A 149 21.67 -5.78 -0.73
N ILE A 150 22.12 -5.22 0.40
CA ILE A 150 21.30 -4.39 1.28
C ILE A 150 21.58 -2.95 0.90
N ALA A 151 20.69 -2.34 0.11
CA ALA A 151 20.90 -0.98 -0.38
C ALA A 151 20.52 0.09 0.65
N TYR A 152 19.57 -0.24 1.53
CA TYR A 152 19.13 0.63 2.61
C TYR A 152 18.38 -0.19 3.67
N GLU A 153 18.69 -0.01 4.95
CA GLU A 153 17.98 -0.68 6.03
C GLU A 153 17.81 0.27 7.22
N GLN A 154 16.63 0.25 7.82
CA GLN A 154 16.34 0.98 9.04
C GLN A 154 15.96 0.01 10.16
N ASP A 155 16.53 0.27 11.34
CA ASP A 155 16.05 -0.29 12.59
C ASP A 155 14.70 0.37 12.94
N TYR A 156 13.60 -0.29 12.61
CA TYR A 156 12.28 0.15 13.09
C TYR A 156 12.19 -0.09 14.59
N ARG A 157 12.26 0.98 15.38
CA ARG A 157 12.00 0.95 16.84
C ARG A 157 10.73 1.71 17.23
N ASP A 158 9.76 1.80 16.33
CA ASP A 158 8.42 2.27 16.69
C ASP A 158 7.64 1.09 17.32
N LEU A 159 8.13 0.56 18.46
CA LEU A 159 7.33 -0.36 19.28
C LEU A 159 6.17 0.44 19.85
N ILE A 160 5.05 0.42 19.15
CA ILE A 160 3.82 1.05 19.63
C ILE A 160 3.17 0.08 20.59
N GLU A 161 3.43 0.27 21.88
CA GLU A 161 2.59 -0.31 22.91
C GLU A 161 1.23 0.38 22.87
N PHE A 162 0.22 -0.29 22.31
CA PHE A 162 -1.17 0.10 22.46
C PHE A 162 -1.56 -0.09 23.94
N LYS A 163 -1.19 0.87 24.79
CA LYS A 163 -1.50 0.81 26.23
C LYS A 163 -2.99 0.88 26.51
N ASN A 164 -3.80 1.34 25.55
CA ASN A 164 -5.26 1.39 25.56
C ASN A 164 -5.77 1.38 24.10
N ASP A 165 -7.06 1.16 23.86
CA ASP A 165 -7.73 1.26 22.54
C ASP A 165 -7.78 2.71 21.98
N LYS A 166 -6.75 3.50 22.27
CA LYS A 166 -6.61 4.91 21.88
C LYS A 166 -6.05 5.04 20.47
N VAL A 167 -6.33 6.21 19.90
CA VAL A 167 -5.70 6.72 18.68
C VAL A 167 -4.24 7.05 18.94
N VAL A 168 -3.34 6.62 18.04
CA VAL A 168 -1.92 6.95 18.09
C VAL A 168 -1.57 7.84 16.90
N TYR A 169 -1.17 9.07 17.17
CA TYR A 169 -0.62 9.98 16.16
C TYR A 169 0.90 9.95 16.19
N HIS A 170 1.51 9.70 15.04
CA HIS A 170 2.95 9.88 14.87
C HIS A 170 3.29 11.35 14.59
N ALA A 171 4.54 11.70 14.86
CA ALA A 171 5.09 13.02 14.56
C ALA A 171 4.89 13.40 13.09
N THR A 172 4.62 14.68 12.87
CA THR A 172 4.46 15.25 11.53
C THR A 172 5.74 15.09 10.72
N LYS A 173 5.61 14.59 9.49
CA LYS A 173 6.73 14.42 8.55
C LYS A 173 6.51 15.25 7.31
N TRP A 174 7.62 15.75 6.76
CA TRP A 174 7.64 16.64 5.60
C TRP A 174 7.92 15.85 4.34
N VAL A 175 7.26 16.22 3.25
CA VAL A 175 7.37 15.53 1.97
C VAL A 175 7.44 16.54 0.84
N ASN A 176 8.42 16.38 -0.05
CA ASN A 176 8.39 17.02 -1.36
C ASN A 176 7.94 15.98 -2.37
N ALA A 177 6.65 16.02 -2.68
CA ALA A 177 6.02 15.08 -3.59
C ALA A 177 6.26 15.53 -5.03
N LYS A 178 6.94 14.67 -5.81
CA LYS A 178 7.30 14.97 -7.19
C LYS A 178 6.38 14.25 -8.16
N PHE A 179 5.47 15.01 -8.78
CA PHE A 179 4.52 14.51 -9.78
C PHE A 179 4.76 15.19 -11.12
N SER A 180 5.26 14.42 -12.09
CA SER A 180 5.65 14.93 -13.41
C SER A 180 6.61 16.13 -13.30
N ASN A 181 6.27 17.28 -13.87
CA ASN A 181 7.09 18.51 -13.80
C ASN A 181 6.76 19.40 -12.59
N LYS A 182 5.94 18.92 -11.65
CA LYS A 182 5.53 19.67 -10.46
C LYS A 182 6.10 19.01 -9.21
N THR A 183 6.64 19.83 -8.31
CA THR A 183 6.95 19.42 -6.95
C THR A 183 6.02 20.18 -6.02
N ILE A 184 5.27 19.45 -5.20
CA ILE A 184 4.40 20.04 -4.18
C ILE A 184 4.94 19.70 -2.80
N ALA A 185 4.92 20.69 -1.91
CA ALA A 185 5.43 20.53 -0.56
C ALA A 185 4.26 20.25 0.38
N LEU A 186 4.29 19.07 0.98
CA LEU A 186 3.23 18.55 1.83
C LEU A 186 3.81 18.21 3.20
N GLN A 187 2.91 17.98 4.14
CA GLN A 187 3.23 17.25 5.35
C GLN A 187 2.17 16.19 5.62
N TYR A 188 2.54 15.19 6.40
CA TYR A 188 1.61 14.16 6.82
C TYR A 188 1.82 13.73 8.26
N ASN A 189 0.74 13.25 8.86
CA ASN A 189 0.74 12.50 10.10
C ASN A 189 0.25 11.08 9.82
N LYS A 190 0.94 10.09 10.38
CA LYS A 190 0.43 8.72 10.44
C LYS A 190 -0.45 8.60 11.68
N CYS A 191 -1.65 8.05 11.52
CA CYS A 191 -2.62 7.87 12.59
C CYS A 191 -3.04 6.39 12.65
N LEU A 192 -3.08 5.84 13.86
CA LEU A 192 -3.50 4.46 14.11
C LEU A 192 -4.75 4.43 14.97
N LEU A 193 -5.74 3.68 14.50
CA LEU A 193 -7.00 3.42 15.18
C LEU A 193 -7.10 1.91 15.40
N LYS A 194 -6.67 1.42 16.57
CA LYS A 194 -6.67 -0.02 16.85
C LYS A 194 -8.05 -0.67 16.76
N SER A 195 -9.09 0.05 17.18
CA SER A 195 -10.49 -0.40 17.15
C SER A 195 -11.11 -0.37 15.76
N ASP A 196 -10.54 0.39 14.83
CA ASP A 196 -11.02 0.42 13.45
C ASP A 196 -10.38 -0.71 12.65
N VAL A 197 -11.19 -1.42 11.86
CA VAL A 197 -10.73 -2.56 11.05
C VAL A 197 -9.65 -2.18 10.05
N TRP A 198 -9.64 -0.94 9.54
CA TRP A 198 -8.67 -0.42 8.57
C TRP A 198 -7.35 0.01 9.20
N LYS A 199 -7.34 0.20 10.51
CA LYS A 199 -6.20 0.41 11.43
C LYS A 199 -5.31 1.62 11.19
N MET A 200 -4.84 1.87 9.96
CA MET A 200 -3.85 2.90 9.64
C MET A 200 -4.39 3.94 8.67
N TYR A 201 -4.07 5.19 8.95
CA TYR A 201 -4.47 6.36 8.19
C TYR A 201 -3.28 7.28 7.99
N TYR A 202 -3.22 7.93 6.84
CA TYR A 202 -2.34 9.08 6.61
C TYR A 202 -3.18 10.33 6.49
N ILE A 203 -2.92 11.31 7.33
CA ILE A 203 -3.54 12.63 7.29
C ILE A 203 -2.55 13.54 6.59
N ILE A 204 -2.88 14.02 5.40
CA ILE A 204 -1.99 14.75 4.49
C ILE A 204 -2.53 16.16 4.27
N GLN A 205 -1.64 17.14 4.37
CA GLN A 205 -1.94 18.58 4.34
C GLN A 205 -0.88 19.34 3.54
N ALA A 206 -1.18 20.57 3.15
CA ALA A 206 -0.16 21.53 2.69
C ALA A 206 0.88 21.78 3.79
N LYS A 207 2.14 22.02 3.38
CA LYS A 207 3.30 22.16 4.28
C LYS A 207 3.10 23.09 5.49
N ASN A 208 2.30 24.14 5.37
CA ASN A 208 2.14 25.18 6.39
C ASN A 208 0.94 24.96 7.34
N ASN A 209 0.32 23.78 7.32
CA ASN A 209 -0.95 23.54 8.00
C ASN A 209 -0.85 22.35 8.96
N THR A 210 -0.37 22.56 10.19
CA THR A 210 -0.19 21.48 11.18
C THR A 210 -1.51 20.84 11.60
N LEU A 211 -1.45 19.62 12.13
CA LEU A 211 -2.62 18.95 12.70
C LEU A 211 -3.32 19.81 13.76
N ASP A 212 -2.56 20.47 14.63
CA ASP A 212 -3.10 21.40 15.63
C ASP A 212 -3.80 22.60 14.99
N SER A 213 -3.28 23.11 13.88
CA SER A 213 -3.89 24.24 13.17
C SER A 213 -5.20 23.87 12.47
N LEU A 214 -5.48 22.58 12.28
CA LEU A 214 -6.78 22.12 11.79
C LEU A 214 -7.82 21.99 12.91
N LYS A 215 -7.38 21.95 14.17
CA LYS A 215 -8.27 21.71 15.29
C LYS A 215 -9.34 22.79 15.36
N LYS A 216 -10.61 22.40 15.48
CA LYS A 216 -11.79 23.31 15.49
C LYS A 216 -11.97 24.16 14.21
N LYS A 217 -11.23 23.90 13.13
CA LYS A 217 -11.48 24.60 11.86
C LYS A 217 -12.82 24.16 11.29
N LYS A 218 -13.52 25.12 10.71
CA LYS A 218 -14.74 24.90 9.92
C LYS A 218 -14.40 24.95 8.44
N ASN A 219 -15.34 24.48 7.61
CA ASN A 219 -15.26 24.64 6.16
C ASN A 219 -14.01 23.99 5.53
N ILE A 220 -13.61 22.83 6.06
CA ILE A 220 -12.44 22.09 5.57
C ILE A 220 -12.77 21.39 4.26
N TRP A 221 -11.95 21.58 3.24
CA TRP A 221 -12.01 20.82 2.01
C TRP A 221 -11.36 19.46 2.23
N LEU A 222 -12.19 18.42 2.18
CA LEU A 222 -11.81 17.09 2.56
C LEU A 222 -11.79 16.17 1.36
N ARG A 223 -10.69 15.44 1.19
CA ARG A 223 -10.62 14.23 0.38
C ARG A 223 -10.46 13.02 1.29
N LEU A 224 -11.32 12.02 1.13
CA LEU A 224 -11.06 10.67 1.64
C LEU A 224 -10.53 9.82 0.49
N ASP A 225 -9.29 9.37 0.56
CA ASP A 225 -8.66 8.55 -0.49
C ASP A 225 -8.58 7.08 -0.05
N SER A 226 -9.05 6.18 -0.92
CA SER A 226 -8.96 4.75 -0.69
C SER A 226 -7.68 4.22 -1.33
N GLY A 227 -6.88 3.49 -0.57
CA GLY A 227 -5.61 2.95 -1.05
C GLY A 227 -5.74 2.02 -2.25
N CYS A 228 -4.71 2.02 -3.09
CA CYS A 228 -4.49 1.03 -4.14
C CYS A 228 -2.98 0.79 -4.24
N SER A 229 -2.51 -0.33 -3.69
CA SER A 229 -1.08 -0.61 -3.56
C SER A 229 -0.38 -0.72 -4.92
N SER A 230 -0.93 -1.49 -5.87
CA SER A 230 -0.29 -1.71 -7.17
C SER A 230 -0.12 -0.41 -7.97
N SER A 231 -1.16 0.44 -8.02
CA SER A 231 -1.14 1.68 -8.80
C SER A 231 -0.37 2.79 -8.08
N GLN A 232 -0.64 3.00 -6.79
CA GLN A 232 -0.08 4.13 -6.06
C GLN A 232 1.40 3.89 -5.66
N LEU A 233 1.83 2.65 -5.42
CA LEU A 233 3.23 2.34 -5.08
C LEU A 233 4.07 2.00 -6.31
N TYR A 234 3.49 1.28 -7.28
CA TYR A 234 4.24 0.65 -8.38
C TYR A 234 3.82 1.12 -9.78
N ASN A 235 3.05 2.21 -9.89
CA ASN A 235 2.60 2.80 -11.15
C ASN A 235 1.87 1.80 -12.07
N ASP A 236 1.14 0.83 -11.51
CA ASP A 236 0.25 -0.02 -12.31
C ASP A 236 -0.87 0.81 -12.95
N THR A 237 -0.92 0.81 -14.28
CA THR A 237 -1.82 1.66 -15.09
C THR A 237 -3.17 1.03 -15.40
N ARG A 238 -3.47 -0.16 -14.85
CA ARG A 238 -4.77 -0.83 -15.04
C ARG A 238 -5.93 -0.14 -14.33
N CYS A 239 -5.65 0.79 -13.43
CA CYS A 239 -6.64 1.66 -12.81
C CYS A 239 -6.09 3.08 -12.66
N ASP A 240 -6.99 4.04 -12.50
CA ASP A 240 -6.72 5.48 -12.37
C ASP A 240 -6.45 5.92 -10.92
N CYS A 241 -6.35 4.99 -9.96
CA CYS A 241 -6.22 5.32 -8.53
C CYS A 241 -5.00 6.19 -8.21
N GLN A 242 -3.89 6.04 -8.94
CA GLN A 242 -2.75 6.93 -8.79
C GLN A 242 -3.05 8.35 -9.28
N ASP A 243 -3.67 8.50 -10.44
CA ASP A 243 -4.03 9.81 -11.00
C ASP A 243 -5.04 10.53 -10.10
N GLN A 244 -6.01 9.81 -9.55
CA GLN A 244 -6.96 10.34 -8.58
C GLN A 244 -6.27 10.84 -7.30
N LEU A 245 -5.30 10.08 -6.77
CA LEU A 245 -4.52 10.51 -5.60
C LEU A 245 -3.70 11.76 -5.91
N ILE A 246 -2.97 11.77 -7.04
CA ILE A 246 -2.15 12.93 -7.45
C ILE A 246 -3.01 14.17 -7.64
N SER A 247 -4.14 14.04 -8.34
CA SER A 247 -5.08 15.14 -8.55
C SER A 247 -5.58 15.70 -7.23
N ALA A 248 -5.99 14.83 -6.30
CA ALA A 248 -6.45 15.26 -4.99
C ALA A 248 -5.35 15.92 -4.15
N LEU A 249 -4.12 15.42 -4.20
CA LEU A 249 -2.98 16.03 -3.50
C LEU A 249 -2.66 17.43 -4.04
N ILE A 250 -2.76 17.64 -5.35
CA ILE A 250 -2.59 18.96 -5.96
C ILE A 250 -3.74 19.88 -5.55
N GLU A 251 -4.98 19.39 -5.57
CA GLU A 251 -6.16 20.16 -5.20
C GLU A 251 -6.11 20.63 -3.74
N ILE A 252 -5.89 19.72 -2.78
CA ILE A 252 -5.77 20.09 -1.36
C ILE A 252 -4.60 21.05 -1.11
N ASN A 253 -3.50 20.91 -1.85
CA ASN A 253 -2.33 21.77 -1.69
C ASN A 253 -2.63 23.19 -2.18
N ASN A 254 -3.43 23.34 -3.24
CA ASN A 254 -3.87 24.65 -3.74
C ASN A 254 -4.86 25.34 -2.79
N LEU A 255 -5.56 24.58 -1.95
CA LEU A 255 -6.47 25.09 -0.92
C LEU A 255 -5.73 25.51 0.37
N ASP A 256 -4.39 25.42 0.38
CA ASP A 256 -3.49 25.82 1.45
C ASP A 256 -3.98 25.35 2.84
N LYS A 257 -4.34 26.28 3.73
CA LYS A 257 -4.72 26.00 5.11
C LYS A 257 -6.07 25.30 5.27
N ASN A 258 -6.83 25.12 4.20
CA ASN A 258 -8.18 24.55 4.24
C ASN A 258 -8.25 23.16 3.61
N GLY A 259 -7.18 22.67 2.98
CA GLY A 259 -7.13 21.34 2.36
C GLY A 259 -6.70 20.23 3.34
N LEU A 260 -7.45 19.13 3.34
CA LEU A 260 -7.17 17.94 4.12
C LEU A 260 -7.43 16.69 3.28
N LEU A 261 -6.46 15.77 3.23
CA LEU A 261 -6.65 14.44 2.65
C LEU A 261 -6.40 13.37 3.71
N ILE A 262 -7.37 12.49 3.90
CA ILE A 262 -7.21 11.29 4.73
C ILE A 262 -7.10 10.11 3.78
N HIS A 263 -5.91 9.52 3.71
CA HIS A 263 -5.61 8.35 2.91
C HIS A 263 -5.70 7.09 3.76
N ILE A 264 -6.42 6.08 3.26
CA ILE A 264 -6.70 4.82 3.97
C ILE A 264 -6.09 3.66 3.18
N PRO A 265 -4.85 3.25 3.47
CA PRO A 265 -4.12 2.28 2.66
C PRO A 265 -4.82 0.93 2.51
N ALA A 266 -5.49 0.46 3.56
CA ALA A 266 -6.15 -0.84 3.58
C ALA A 266 -7.47 -0.88 2.79
N HIS A 267 -7.91 0.20 2.14
CA HIS A 267 -9.13 0.20 1.32
C HIS A 267 -8.96 -0.38 -0.10
N ASP A 268 -7.81 -1.01 -0.37
CA ASP A 268 -7.51 -1.62 -1.67
C ASP A 268 -8.61 -2.59 -2.11
N ARG A 269 -8.90 -2.57 -3.41
CA ARG A 269 -9.98 -3.34 -4.05
C ARG A 269 -11.31 -3.26 -3.29
N LYS A 270 -11.82 -2.06 -3.00
CA LYS A 270 -13.07 -1.85 -2.21
C LYS A 270 -13.03 -2.54 -0.83
N GLY A 271 -11.84 -2.57 -0.20
CA GLY A 271 -11.63 -3.15 1.11
C GLY A 271 -11.30 -4.64 1.11
N PHE A 272 -11.45 -5.35 -0.01
CA PHE A 272 -11.20 -6.78 -0.11
C PHE A 272 -9.74 -7.18 0.01
N GLY A 273 -8.80 -6.24 -0.16
CA GLY A 273 -7.37 -6.53 -0.15
C GLY A 273 -6.81 -6.87 -1.52
N TRP A 274 -5.48 -6.89 -1.62
CA TRP A 274 -4.79 -6.97 -2.91
C TRP A 274 -4.76 -8.38 -3.50
N MET A 275 -4.90 -9.43 -2.69
CA MET A 275 -4.82 -10.82 -3.17
C MET A 275 -5.93 -11.17 -4.17
N ILE A 276 -7.14 -10.66 -3.95
CA ILE A 276 -8.26 -10.84 -4.89
C ILE A 276 -7.95 -10.19 -6.23
N LYS A 277 -7.40 -8.97 -6.21
CA LYS A 277 -6.96 -8.27 -7.41
C LYS A 277 -5.86 -9.05 -8.14
N SER A 278 -4.94 -9.64 -7.37
CA SER A 278 -3.83 -10.42 -7.89
C SER A 278 -4.28 -11.66 -8.65
N GLU A 279 -5.22 -12.42 -8.09
CA GLU A 279 -5.77 -13.62 -8.73
C GLU A 279 -6.56 -13.29 -10.00
N GLU A 280 -7.42 -12.27 -9.97
CA GLU A 280 -8.13 -11.80 -11.15
C GLU A 280 -7.16 -11.41 -12.26
N SER A 281 -6.12 -10.65 -11.90
CA SER A 281 -5.07 -10.17 -12.80
C SER A 281 -4.28 -11.31 -13.43
N HIS A 282 -3.81 -12.24 -12.62
CA HIS A 282 -3.04 -13.38 -13.09
C HIS A 282 -3.83 -14.24 -14.07
N ASN A 283 -5.09 -14.54 -13.75
CA ASN A 283 -5.94 -15.34 -14.63
C ASN A 283 -6.18 -14.65 -15.98
N GLN A 284 -6.41 -13.34 -15.99
CA GLN A 284 -6.55 -12.58 -17.23
C GLN A 284 -5.27 -12.56 -18.05
N HIS A 285 -4.11 -12.41 -17.40
CA HIS A 285 -2.82 -12.37 -18.09
C HIS A 285 -2.39 -13.72 -18.65
N LYS A 286 -2.58 -14.83 -17.91
CA LYS A 286 -2.37 -16.20 -18.40
C LYS A 286 -3.07 -16.48 -19.73
N GLN A 287 -4.26 -15.91 -19.92
CA GLN A 287 -5.05 -16.10 -21.14
C GLN A 287 -4.57 -15.24 -22.32
N LYS A 288 -3.96 -14.08 -22.05
CA LYS A 288 -3.65 -13.05 -23.07
C LYS A 288 -2.20 -13.02 -23.51
N GLN A 289 -1.27 -13.34 -22.61
CA GLN A 289 0.17 -13.31 -22.86
C GLN A 289 0.72 -14.66 -22.43
N ASN A 290 1.39 -15.36 -23.34
CA ASN A 290 2.04 -16.67 -23.13
C ASN A 290 3.09 -16.57 -22.01
N MET A 291 2.64 -16.42 -20.76
CA MET A 291 3.50 -16.26 -19.61
C MET A 291 4.30 -17.57 -19.48
N PRO A 292 5.64 -17.49 -19.40
CA PRO A 292 6.45 -18.69 -19.34
C PRO A 292 6.02 -19.56 -18.14
N PRO A 293 5.98 -20.89 -18.31
CA PRO A 293 5.56 -21.79 -17.26
C PRO A 293 6.41 -21.58 -16.02
N PHE A 294 5.71 -21.51 -14.90
CA PHE A 294 6.25 -21.16 -13.61
C PHE A 294 6.46 -22.45 -12.81
N ASN A 295 7.67 -23.01 -12.84
CA ASN A 295 7.96 -24.30 -12.20
C ASN A 295 8.20 -24.16 -10.68
N ILE A 296 7.33 -23.41 -10.00
CA ILE A 296 7.25 -23.39 -8.54
C ILE A 296 6.14 -24.34 -8.12
N PRO A 297 6.36 -25.20 -7.11
CA PRO A 297 5.31 -26.02 -6.53
C PRO A 297 4.33 -25.13 -5.77
N TRP A 298 3.37 -24.57 -6.50
CA TRP A 298 2.31 -23.76 -5.93
C TRP A 298 1.25 -24.65 -5.28
N ASP A 299 0.99 -24.42 -4.00
CA ASP A 299 -0.23 -24.88 -3.34
C ASP A 299 -1.38 -23.89 -3.61
N THR A 300 -2.61 -24.32 -3.36
CA THR A 300 -3.75 -23.41 -3.26
C THR A 300 -4.00 -23.06 -1.80
N LEU A 301 -4.30 -21.79 -1.51
CA LEU A 301 -4.79 -21.41 -0.18
C LEU A 301 -6.21 -21.96 -0.01
N GLU A 302 -6.36 -22.94 0.88
CA GLU A 302 -7.62 -23.65 1.08
C GLU A 302 -8.57 -23.00 2.09
N ASP A 303 -8.12 -21.98 2.83
CA ASP A 303 -8.92 -21.37 3.90
C ASP A 303 -10.30 -20.91 3.40
N ASP A 304 -11.38 -21.49 3.91
CA ASP A 304 -12.75 -21.22 3.44
C ASP A 304 -13.20 -19.76 3.71
N ASP A 305 -12.51 -19.05 4.62
CA ASP A 305 -12.84 -17.68 5.03
C ASP A 305 -12.66 -16.64 3.91
N TRP A 306 -11.76 -16.85 2.93
CA TRP A 306 -11.58 -15.89 1.81
C TRP A 306 -12.58 -16.12 0.66
N ILE A 307 -13.22 -17.30 0.58
CA ILE A 307 -14.08 -17.75 -0.54
C ILE A 307 -15.52 -17.23 -0.48
N SER A 308 -15.99 -16.74 0.67
CA SER A 308 -17.42 -16.47 0.88
C SER A 308 -17.90 -15.06 0.52
N LEU A 309 -17.00 -14.14 0.16
CA LEU A 309 -17.37 -12.75 -0.04
C LEU A 309 -17.80 -12.48 -1.49
N ASP A 310 -19.03 -12.01 -1.66
CA ASP A 310 -19.50 -11.44 -2.92
C ASP A 310 -18.73 -10.16 -3.24
N ASN A 311 -17.74 -10.26 -4.14
CA ASN A 311 -16.91 -9.17 -4.62
C ASN A 311 -17.67 -8.04 -5.34
N SER A 312 -18.99 -8.16 -5.51
CA SER A 312 -19.83 -7.06 -5.97
C SER A 312 -19.99 -5.96 -4.91
N ARG A 313 -19.87 -6.31 -3.62
CA ARG A 313 -20.05 -5.37 -2.50
C ARG A 313 -18.90 -4.38 -2.38
N ASP A 314 -19.13 -3.33 -1.62
CA ASP A 314 -18.09 -2.41 -1.16
C ASP A 314 -17.95 -2.59 0.34
N LEU A 315 -16.83 -3.17 0.80
CA LEU A 315 -16.62 -3.47 2.22
C LEU A 315 -16.13 -2.24 2.99
N ARG A 316 -15.74 -1.18 2.29
CA ARG A 316 -15.11 -0.01 2.91
C ARG A 316 -16.08 0.69 3.84
N THR A 317 -15.58 0.98 5.03
CA THR A 317 -16.19 1.94 5.94
C THR A 317 -15.27 3.12 6.13
N PHE A 318 -15.86 4.28 6.45
CA PHE A 318 -15.11 5.51 6.72
C PHE A 318 -15.31 5.99 8.17
N ASP A 319 -15.79 5.10 9.05
CA ASP A 319 -16.00 5.32 10.48
C ASP A 319 -14.74 5.85 11.17
N GLY A 320 -13.57 5.24 10.93
CA GLY A 320 -12.31 5.72 11.50
C GLY A 320 -11.89 7.10 10.96
N ALA A 321 -12.17 7.41 9.69
CA ALA A 321 -11.91 8.75 9.16
C ALA A 321 -12.82 9.80 9.82
N ALA A 322 -14.10 9.48 10.03
CA ALA A 322 -15.03 10.32 10.76
C ALA A 322 -14.58 10.52 12.23
N SER A 323 -14.09 9.46 12.86
CA SER A 323 -13.55 9.50 14.23
C SER A 323 -12.32 10.41 14.32
N ILE A 324 -11.41 10.36 13.34
CA ILE A 324 -10.26 11.27 13.24
C ILE A 324 -10.74 12.73 13.13
N LEU A 325 -11.73 13.02 12.31
CA LEU A 325 -12.27 14.38 12.17
C LEU A 325 -12.88 14.90 13.48
N ASN A 326 -13.64 14.06 14.20
CA ASN A 326 -14.20 14.40 15.50
C ASN A 326 -13.12 14.65 16.56
N LEU A 327 -12.03 13.88 16.56
CA LEU A 327 -10.88 14.12 17.45
C LEU A 327 -10.16 15.45 17.14
N LEU A 328 -10.19 15.87 15.89
CA LEU A 328 -9.74 17.20 15.45
C LEU A 328 -10.82 18.28 15.66
N GLU A 329 -11.99 17.93 16.19
CA GLU A 329 -13.12 18.84 16.41
C GLU A 329 -13.58 19.53 15.10
N ILE A 330 -13.48 18.82 13.96
CA ILE A 330 -13.94 19.28 12.64
C ILE A 330 -15.34 18.75 12.40
N GLN A 331 -16.33 19.65 12.35
CA GLN A 331 -17.74 19.30 12.17
C GLN A 331 -18.31 19.72 10.80
N ASP A 332 -17.64 20.58 10.04
CA ASP A 332 -18.13 21.09 8.75
C ASP A 332 -17.10 20.86 7.65
N VAL A 333 -17.45 20.05 6.64
CA VAL A 333 -16.55 19.70 5.54
C VAL A 333 -17.18 19.88 4.15
N TYR A 334 -16.37 20.35 3.21
CA TYR A 334 -16.61 20.25 1.78
C TYR A 334 -15.97 18.94 1.28
N LEU A 335 -16.76 17.88 1.17
CA LEU A 335 -16.26 16.55 0.82
C LEU A 335 -16.18 16.40 -0.70
N ILE A 336 -14.97 16.25 -1.23
CA ILE A 336 -14.68 16.06 -2.66
C ILE A 336 -14.87 14.58 -3.02
N THR A 337 -16.09 14.18 -3.40
CA THR A 337 -16.42 12.79 -3.71
C THR A 337 -17.68 12.57 -4.54
N ASP A 338 -17.69 11.47 -5.29
CA ASP A 338 -18.88 10.88 -5.93
C ASP A 338 -19.36 9.61 -5.22
N ASN A 339 -18.69 9.17 -4.16
CA ASN A 339 -19.07 7.97 -3.42
C ASN A 339 -20.00 8.31 -2.24
N ASN A 340 -21.26 7.92 -2.35
CA ASN A 340 -22.27 8.14 -1.30
C ASN A 340 -21.92 7.47 0.04
N ILE A 341 -21.19 6.35 0.04
CA ILE A 341 -20.77 5.66 1.29
C ILE A 341 -19.91 6.60 2.14
N LYS A 342 -19.04 7.40 1.53
CA LYS A 342 -18.21 8.39 2.25
C LYS A 342 -19.07 9.47 2.90
N ILE A 343 -20.06 9.99 2.17
CA ILE A 343 -20.97 11.03 2.66
C ILE A 343 -21.76 10.52 3.86
N GLU A 344 -22.41 9.36 3.72
CA GLU A 344 -23.26 8.80 4.76
C GLU A 344 -22.44 8.37 5.99
N SER A 345 -21.23 7.84 5.79
CA SER A 345 -20.32 7.52 6.90
C SER A 345 -19.96 8.75 7.73
N LEU A 346 -19.70 9.91 7.11
CA LEU A 346 -19.39 11.12 7.88
C LEU A 346 -20.63 11.68 8.60
N LYS A 347 -21.80 11.71 7.94
CA LYS A 347 -23.05 12.18 8.55
C LYS A 347 -23.45 11.38 9.78
N LYS A 348 -23.23 10.05 9.77
CA LYS A 348 -23.46 9.17 10.94
C LYS A 348 -22.73 9.63 12.20
N TYR A 349 -21.61 10.35 12.05
CA TYR A 349 -20.81 10.89 13.16
C TYR A 349 -21.10 12.37 13.45
N ASN A 350 -22.25 12.88 12.99
CA ASN A 350 -22.69 14.27 13.14
C ASN A 350 -21.74 15.29 12.47
N ILE A 351 -21.09 14.90 11.38
CA ILE A 351 -20.30 15.80 10.55
C ILE A 351 -21.20 16.34 9.44
N ASN A 352 -21.32 17.65 9.34
CA ASN A 352 -22.02 18.35 8.26
C ASN A 352 -21.20 18.24 6.97
N VAL A 353 -21.79 17.59 5.97
CA VAL A 353 -21.14 17.35 4.67
C VAL A 353 -21.80 18.16 3.58
N LYS A 354 -21.05 19.07 2.97
CA LYS A 354 -21.39 19.65 1.66
C LYS A 354 -20.60 18.93 0.58
N ARG A 355 -21.29 18.19 -0.28
CA ARG A 355 -20.65 17.44 -1.37
C ARG A 355 -20.09 18.40 -2.42
N ILE A 356 -18.87 18.13 -2.85
CA ILE A 356 -18.25 18.66 -4.06
C ILE A 356 -18.01 17.47 -4.99
N PRO A 357 -18.58 17.44 -6.22
CA PRO A 357 -18.31 16.40 -7.19
C PRO A 357 -16.82 16.32 -7.51
N THR A 358 -16.31 15.14 -7.83
CA THR A 358 -14.93 15.09 -8.33
C THR A 358 -14.92 15.59 -9.77
N ASN A 359 -13.86 16.31 -10.17
CA ASN A 359 -13.65 16.63 -11.58
C ASN A 359 -13.28 15.33 -12.29
N GLY A 360 -14.29 14.56 -12.68
CA GLY A 360 -14.13 13.32 -13.43
C GLY A 360 -13.33 13.59 -14.70
N LYS A 361 -12.42 12.67 -15.02
CA LYS A 361 -11.98 12.48 -16.39
C LYS A 361 -12.74 11.31 -16.98
#